data_AF-A0A1S7LKS1-F1
#
_entry.id   AF-A0A1S7LKS1-F1
#
_cell.length_a   1.000
_cell.length_b   1.000
_cell.length_c   1.000
_cell.angle_alpha   90.00
_cell.angle_beta   90.00
_cell.angle_gamma   90.00
#
_symmetry.space_group_name_H-M   'P 1'
#
loop_
_entity.id
_entity.type
_entity.pdbx_description
1 polymer ?
#
loop_
_entity_poly.entity_id
_entity_poly.type
_entity_poly.pdbx_seq_one_letter_code
_entity_poly.pdbx_strand_id
1 'polypeptide(L)'
;MASHLSKVFSLSEHGADYTVRVQADEETGEPWFHAGDICEVLGYEKARQAVDIHVDEADACKIGARNSRGELRPTNFINESGLYDLILGSKKPHAKNLKRWVTKVVLPAIRKDGGYVDGEEKVVNGEMSEDELVLKALQMQQAATVTKRA
;
A
#
# COMPACT_ATOMS: atom_id res chain seq x y z
N MET A 1 0.97 4.85 -27.06
CA MET A 1 2.14 5.20 -26.24
C MET A 1 1.61 5.58 -24.86
N ALA A 2 1.26 4.59 -24.05
CA ALA A 2 0.52 4.79 -22.80
C ALA A 2 1.40 5.51 -21.76
N SER A 3 0.96 6.70 -21.39
CA SER A 3 1.59 7.59 -20.43
C SER A 3 1.22 7.10 -19.03
N HIS A 4 1.96 6.11 -18.50
CA HIS A 4 1.72 5.57 -17.17
C HIS A 4 1.94 6.68 -16.12
N LEU A 5 0.90 7.02 -15.37
CA LEU A 5 1.00 7.94 -14.24
C LEU A 5 1.73 7.25 -13.09
N SER A 6 3.03 7.53 -12.97
CA SER A 6 3.84 7.07 -11.85
C SER A 6 3.55 7.95 -10.62
N LYS A 7 2.91 7.40 -9.59
CA LYS A 7 2.82 8.04 -8.27
C LYS A 7 3.91 7.49 -7.36
N VAL A 8 4.55 8.38 -6.60
CA VAL A 8 5.54 8.03 -5.58
C VAL A 8 4.84 8.09 -4.23
N PHE A 9 4.81 6.97 -3.52
CA PHE A 9 4.32 6.90 -2.14
C PHE A 9 5.51 6.94 -1.18
N SER A 10 5.51 7.88 -0.23
CA SER A 10 6.56 8.01 0.78
C SER A 10 6.11 7.41 2.11
N LEU A 11 6.85 6.44 2.62
CA LEU A 11 6.66 5.87 3.96
C LEU A 11 7.88 6.21 4.83
N SER A 12 7.66 6.89 5.95
CA SER A 12 8.69 7.13 6.95
C SER A 12 8.56 6.12 8.09
N GLU A 13 9.42 5.11 8.10
CA GLU A 13 9.55 4.18 9.22
C GLU A 13 10.99 4.22 9.74
N HIS A 14 11.17 4.35 11.06
CA HIS A 14 12.48 4.30 11.73
C HIS A 14 13.53 5.31 11.20
N GLY A 15 13.10 6.47 10.70
CA GLY A 15 14.00 7.52 10.20
C GLY A 15 14.57 7.26 8.81
N ALA A 16 14.07 6.25 8.09
CA ALA A 16 14.34 6.03 6.68
C ALA A 16 13.10 6.41 5.85
N ASP A 17 13.33 7.22 4.81
CA ASP A 17 12.31 7.58 3.84
C ASP A 17 12.31 6.55 2.71
N TYR A 18 11.25 5.74 2.65
CA TYR A 18 11.06 4.78 1.56
C TYR A 18 10.20 5.39 0.47
N THR A 19 10.65 5.27 -0.77
CA THR A 19 9.91 5.68 -1.97
C THR A 19 9.43 4.44 -2.70
N VAL A 20 8.11 4.26 -2.80
CA VAL A 20 7.49 3.17 -3.56
C VAL A 20 6.92 3.74 -4.86
N ARG A 21 7.35 3.16 -5.98
CA ARG A 21 6.78 3.46 -7.30
C ARG A 21 5.45 2.72 -7.48
N VAL A 22 4.42 3.47 -7.84
CA VAL A 22 3.07 2.96 -8.12
C VAL A 22 2.65 3.35 -9.53
N GLN A 23 2.08 2.41 -10.26
CA GLN A 23 1.42 2.65 -11.54
C GLN A 23 -0.07 2.35 -11.36
N ALA A 24 -0.94 3.20 -11.88
CA ALA A 24 -2.37 2.93 -11.89
C ALA A 24 -2.74 2.23 -13.20
N ASP A 25 -3.60 1.22 -13.12
CA ASP A 25 -4.29 0.69 -14.27
C ASP A 25 -5.24 1.76 -14.84
N GLU A 26 -5.17 2.03 -16.15
CA GLU A 26 -5.98 3.08 -16.79
C GLU A 26 -7.47 2.72 -16.89
N GLU A 27 -7.81 1.44 -16.90
CA GLU A 27 -9.19 0.95 -17.06
C GLU A 27 -9.87 0.75 -15.71
N THR A 28 -9.18 0.12 -14.75
CA THR A 28 -9.75 -0.22 -13.44
C THR A 28 -9.42 0.82 -12.37
N GLY A 29 -8.37 1.62 -12.58
CA GLY A 29 -7.83 2.53 -11.57
C GLY A 29 -7.06 1.82 -10.45
N GLU A 30 -6.86 0.49 -10.55
CA GLU A 30 -6.20 -0.29 -9.51
C GLU A 30 -4.71 0.05 -9.41
N PRO A 31 -4.17 0.20 -8.18
CA PRO A 31 -2.77 0.48 -7.99
C PRO A 31 -1.92 -0.79 -8.14
N TRP A 32 -0.86 -0.66 -8.92
CA TRP A 32 0.21 -1.64 -9.09
C TRP A 32 1.49 -1.10 -8.45
N PHE A 33 2.02 -1.83 -7.47
CA PHE A 33 3.19 -1.44 -6.68
C PHE A 33 4.45 -2.10 -7.22
N HIS A 34 5.54 -1.35 -7.36
CA HIS A 34 6.82 -1.92 -7.76
C HIS A 34 7.32 -2.88 -6.67
N ALA A 35 7.35 -4.18 -6.99
CA ALA A 35 7.60 -5.22 -5.99
C ALA A 35 9.00 -5.11 -5.38
N GLY A 36 9.98 -4.61 -6.14
CA GLY A 36 11.33 -4.37 -5.63
C GLY A 36 11.39 -3.33 -4.52
N ASP A 37 10.61 -2.25 -4.65
CA ASP A 37 10.61 -1.15 -3.67
C ASP A 37 9.95 -1.65 -2.37
N ILE A 38 8.83 -2.36 -2.49
CA ILE A 38 8.16 -3.00 -1.34
C ILE A 38 9.10 -3.99 -0.66
N CYS A 39 9.78 -4.84 -1.43
CA CYS A 39 10.72 -5.81 -0.87
C CYS A 39 11.86 -5.12 -0.10
N GLU A 40 12.35 -3.98 -0.58
CA GLU A 40 13.34 -3.16 0.11
C GLU A 40 12.80 -2.63 1.44
N VAL A 41 11.59 -2.05 1.45
CA VAL A 41 10.93 -1.58 2.69
C VAL A 41 10.78 -2.72 3.71
N LEU A 42 10.40 -3.91 3.25
CA LEU A 42 10.23 -5.07 4.10
C LEU A 42 11.56 -5.73 4.52
N GLY A 43 12.69 -5.35 3.92
CA GLY A 43 14.02 -5.89 4.21
C GLY A 43 14.30 -7.26 3.56
N TYR A 44 13.72 -7.54 2.40
CA TYR A 44 14.08 -8.69 1.57
C TYR A 44 15.31 -8.41 0.71
N GLU A 45 16.29 -9.32 0.74
CA GLU A 45 17.49 -9.22 -0.09
C GLU A 45 17.22 -9.53 -1.57
N LYS A 46 16.28 -10.45 -1.83
CA LYS A 46 15.97 -10.95 -3.17
C LYS A 46 14.50 -10.75 -3.47
N ALA A 47 14.16 -9.59 -4.02
CA ALA A 47 12.77 -9.23 -4.33
C ALA A 47 12.07 -10.26 -5.22
N ARG A 48 12.73 -10.72 -6.29
CA ARG A 48 12.16 -11.73 -7.19
C ARG A 48 11.77 -13.02 -6.45
N GLN A 49 12.66 -13.53 -5.61
CA GLN A 49 12.40 -14.73 -4.84
C GLN A 49 11.27 -14.52 -3.82
N ALA A 50 11.19 -13.35 -3.20
CA ALA A 50 10.13 -13.03 -2.26
C ALA A 50 8.76 -13.03 -2.95
N VAL A 51 8.67 -12.42 -4.14
CA VAL A 51 7.44 -12.44 -4.97
C VAL A 51 7.10 -13.88 -5.36
N ASP A 52 8.04 -14.63 -5.92
CA ASP A 52 7.79 -16.00 -6.40
C ASP A 52 7.35 -16.97 -5.26
N ILE A 53 7.72 -16.71 -4.01
CA ILE A 53 7.35 -17.56 -2.85
C ILE A 53 6.03 -17.13 -2.22
N HIS A 54 5.75 -15.83 -2.18
CA HIS A 54 4.68 -15.28 -1.35
C HIS A 54 3.46 -14.81 -2.13
N VAL A 55 3.61 -14.45 -3.40
CA VAL A 55 2.55 -13.80 -4.20
C VAL A 55 2.05 -14.75 -5.27
N ASP A 56 0.73 -14.82 -5.45
CA ASP A 56 0.12 -15.58 -6.52
C ASP A 56 0.50 -15.00 -7.90
N GLU A 57 0.62 -15.86 -8.92
CA GLU A 57 0.94 -15.44 -10.28
C GLU A 57 -0.13 -14.47 -10.86
N ALA A 58 -1.39 -14.62 -10.45
CA ALA A 58 -2.47 -13.73 -10.86
C ALA A 58 -2.31 -12.29 -10.32
N ASP A 59 -1.61 -12.13 -9.21
CA ASP A 59 -1.43 -10.87 -8.51
C ASP A 59 -0.10 -10.17 -8.85
N ALA A 60 0.68 -10.74 -9.77
CA ALA A 60 1.97 -10.23 -10.21
C ALA A 60 2.02 -10.03 -11.74
N CYS A 61 2.53 -8.89 -12.19
CA CYS A 61 2.70 -8.58 -13.61
C CYS A 61 4.07 -7.96 -13.92
N LYS A 62 4.53 -8.12 -15.16
CA LYS A 62 5.72 -7.47 -15.68
C LYS A 62 5.35 -6.16 -16.34
N ILE A 63 5.62 -5.05 -15.66
CA ILE A 63 5.39 -3.71 -16.21
C ILE A 63 6.73 -3.04 -16.50
N GLY A 64 6.80 -2.32 -17.62
CA GLY A 64 7.96 -1.51 -17.99
C GLY A 64 8.16 -0.38 -16.99
N ALA A 65 9.29 -0.38 -16.28
CA ALA A 65 9.67 0.71 -15.40
C ALA A 65 11.08 1.19 -15.71
N ARG A 66 11.32 2.49 -15.51
CA ARG A 66 12.66 3.04 -15.61
C ARG A 66 13.49 2.60 -14.42
N ASN A 67 14.67 2.04 -14.68
CA ASN A 67 15.67 1.79 -13.65
C ASN A 67 16.36 3.09 -13.23
N SER A 68 17.26 3.02 -12.25
CA SER A 68 18.06 4.17 -11.78
C SER A 68 18.94 4.81 -12.85
N ARG A 69 19.17 4.13 -13.98
CA ARG A 69 19.91 4.63 -15.15
C ARG A 69 18.98 5.21 -16.24
N GLY A 70 17.68 5.29 -15.97
CA GLY A 70 16.67 5.81 -16.89
C GLY A 70 16.24 4.83 -17.99
N GLU A 71 16.76 3.60 -18.01
CA GLU A 71 16.43 2.58 -19.01
C GLU A 71 15.09 1.93 -18.67
N LEU A 72 14.22 1.76 -19.68
CA LEU A 72 12.97 1.04 -19.52
C LEU A 72 13.25 -0.48 -19.50
N ARG A 73 12.92 -1.15 -18.41
CA ARG A 73 13.04 -2.60 -18.26
C ARG A 73 11.75 -3.21 -17.72
N PRO A 74 11.38 -4.43 -18.15
CA PRO A 74 10.26 -5.14 -17.54
C PRO A 74 10.62 -5.56 -16.12
N THR A 75 9.84 -5.09 -15.15
CA THR A 75 10.04 -5.32 -13.70
C THR A 75 8.77 -5.85 -13.06
N ASN A 76 8.88 -6.53 -11.92
CA ASN A 76 7.71 -7.05 -11.22
C ASN A 76 6.94 -5.90 -10.56
N PHE A 77 5.66 -5.85 -10.86
CA PHE A 77 4.67 -5.11 -10.11
C PHE A 77 3.66 -6.09 -9.52
N ILE A 78 3.12 -5.74 -8.36
CA ILE A 78 2.08 -6.51 -7.67
C ILE A 78 0.88 -5.62 -7.43
N ASN A 79 -0.33 -6.16 -7.55
CA ASN A 79 -1.54 -5.44 -7.17
C ASN A 79 -1.68 -5.39 -5.63
N GLU A 80 -2.78 -4.85 -5.13
CA GLU A 80 -3.02 -4.75 -3.69
C GLU A 80 -3.18 -6.12 -3.01
N SER A 81 -3.78 -7.10 -3.67
CA SER A 81 -3.87 -8.48 -3.18
C SER A 81 -2.48 -9.08 -2.95
N GLY A 82 -1.61 -9.01 -3.96
CA GLY A 82 -0.24 -9.50 -3.88
C GLY A 82 0.63 -8.74 -2.88
N LEU A 83 0.37 -7.45 -2.67
CA LEU A 83 1.01 -6.67 -1.60
C LEU A 83 0.68 -7.27 -0.22
N TYR A 84 -0.59 -7.55 0.04
CA TYR A 84 -1.01 -8.16 1.30
C TYR A 84 -0.45 -9.57 1.48
N ASP A 85 -0.44 -10.38 0.44
CA ASP A 85 0.19 -11.70 0.46
C ASP A 85 1.67 -11.63 0.86
N LEU A 86 2.41 -10.69 0.28
CA LEU A 86 3.81 -10.47 0.61
C LEU A 86 4.01 -10.06 2.07
N ILE A 87 3.18 -9.17 2.60
CA ILE A 87 3.26 -8.68 3.99
C ILE A 87 2.84 -9.79 4.98
N LEU A 88 1.73 -10.46 4.71
CA LEU A 88 1.16 -11.49 5.57
C LEU A 88 1.98 -12.78 5.55
N GLY A 89 2.61 -13.11 4.42
CA GLY A 89 3.55 -14.22 4.28
C GLY A 89 4.94 -13.94 4.86
N SER A 90 5.33 -12.66 5.00
CA SER A 90 6.68 -12.28 5.45
C SER A 90 6.96 -12.61 6.92
N LYS A 91 8.20 -13.02 7.18
CA LYS A 91 8.77 -13.18 8.53
C LYS A 91 9.70 -12.02 8.94
N LYS A 92 9.82 -10.99 8.11
CA LYS A 92 10.73 -9.87 8.35
C LYS A 92 10.21 -8.95 9.48
N PRO A 93 11.10 -8.29 10.25
CA PRO A 93 10.70 -7.40 11.33
C PRO A 93 9.77 -6.26 10.90
N HIS A 94 10.06 -5.59 9.78
CA HIS A 94 9.22 -4.50 9.25
C HIS A 94 7.81 -4.99 8.90
N ALA A 95 7.70 -6.13 8.23
CA ALA A 95 6.40 -6.74 7.93
C ALA A 95 5.59 -7.11 9.19
N LYS A 96 6.26 -7.43 10.31
CA LYS A 96 5.60 -7.82 11.56
C LYS A 96 4.84 -6.66 12.19
N ASN A 97 5.34 -5.42 12.07
CA ASN A 97 4.68 -4.23 12.62
C ASN A 97 3.37 -3.96 11.87
N LEU A 98 3.45 -3.90 10.54
CA LEU A 98 2.29 -3.70 9.69
C LEU A 98 1.26 -4.82 9.88
N LYS A 99 1.70 -6.08 9.85
CA LYS A 99 0.84 -7.25 10.12
C LYS A 99 0.14 -7.16 11.48
N ARG A 100 0.85 -6.73 12.53
CA ARG A 100 0.25 -6.55 13.86
C ARG A 100 -0.77 -5.43 13.88
N TRP A 101 -0.48 -4.30 13.24
CA TRP A 101 -1.43 -3.20 13.15
C TRP A 101 -2.70 -3.62 12.38
N VAL A 102 -2.55 -4.23 11.21
CA VAL A 102 -3.68 -4.74 10.41
C VAL A 102 -4.53 -5.72 11.22
N THR A 103 -3.91 -6.68 11.89
CA THR A 103 -4.63 -7.74 12.63
C THR A 103 -5.22 -7.30 13.98
N LYS A 104 -4.68 -6.24 14.61
CA LYS A 104 -5.16 -5.75 15.91
C LYS A 104 -6.10 -4.55 15.81
N VAL A 105 -5.97 -3.75 14.77
CA VAL A 105 -6.70 -2.49 14.62
C VAL A 105 -7.66 -2.61 13.44
N VAL A 106 -7.11 -2.69 12.22
CA VAL A 106 -7.90 -2.58 10.98
C VAL A 106 -8.93 -3.69 10.83
N LEU A 107 -8.52 -4.97 10.88
CA LEU A 107 -9.44 -6.09 10.70
C LEU A 107 -10.51 -6.18 11.80
N PRO A 108 -10.17 -5.99 13.09
CA PRO A 108 -11.18 -5.91 14.14
C PRO A 108 -12.19 -4.79 13.94
N ALA A 109 -11.76 -3.60 13.52
CA ALA A 109 -12.64 -2.47 13.23
C ALA A 109 -13.60 -2.78 12.08
N ILE A 110 -13.08 -3.24 10.94
CA ILE A 110 -13.89 -3.66 9.79
C ILE A 110 -14.91 -4.73 10.19
N ARG A 111 -14.51 -5.73 10.98
CA ARG A 111 -15.41 -6.82 11.41
C ARG A 111 -16.51 -6.34 12.36
N LYS A 112 -16.23 -5.38 13.25
CA LYS A 112 -17.19 -4.91 14.27
C LYS A 112 -18.10 -3.82 13.72
N ASP A 113 -17.51 -2.88 13.00
CA ASP A 113 -18.11 -1.59 12.67
C ASP A 113 -18.41 -1.46 11.18
N GLY A 114 -17.98 -2.44 10.36
CA GLY A 114 -18.22 -2.48 8.92
C GLY A 114 -17.23 -1.62 8.10
N GLY A 115 -16.29 -0.95 8.76
CA GLY A 115 -15.29 -0.11 8.12
C GLY A 115 -14.14 0.27 9.07
N TYR A 116 -13.14 0.95 8.53
CA TYR A 116 -12.03 1.57 9.26
C TYR A 116 -11.98 3.05 8.90
N VAL A 117 -11.88 3.94 9.89
CA VAL A 117 -11.66 5.38 9.67
C VAL A 117 -10.30 5.75 10.22
N ASP A 118 -9.45 6.33 9.38
CA ASP A 118 -8.09 6.72 9.77
C ASP A 118 -8.10 7.66 10.98
N GLY A 119 -7.53 7.21 12.10
CA GLY A 119 -7.51 7.93 13.38
C GLY A 119 -8.48 7.39 14.44
N GLU A 120 -9.32 6.41 14.14
CA GLU A 120 -10.21 5.77 15.14
C GLU A 120 -9.43 5.25 16.37
N GLU A 121 -8.18 4.81 16.18
CA GLU A 121 -7.30 4.34 17.25
C GLU A 121 -6.91 5.45 18.21
N LYS A 122 -6.87 6.69 17.73
CA LYS A 122 -6.54 7.88 18.51
C LYS A 122 -7.72 8.31 19.38
N VAL A 123 -8.95 8.03 18.95
CA VAL A 123 -10.15 8.27 19.77
C VAL A 123 -10.15 7.34 20.99
N VAL A 124 -9.88 6.06 20.77
CA VAL A 124 -9.83 5.06 21.86
C VAL A 124 -8.74 5.40 22.89
N ASN A 125 -7.60 5.92 22.44
CA ASN A 125 -6.50 6.31 23.32
C ASN A 125 -6.68 7.71 23.94
N GLY A 126 -7.75 8.43 23.61
CA GLY A 126 -8.03 9.79 24.10
C GLY A 126 -7.16 10.89 23.47
N GLU A 127 -6.42 10.58 22.41
CA GLU A 127 -5.58 11.51 21.66
C GLU A 127 -6.40 12.34 20.65
N MET A 128 -7.62 11.91 20.33
CA MET A 128 -8.53 12.58 19.39
C MET A 128 -9.97 12.50 19.91
N SER A 129 -10.79 13.53 19.67
CA SER A 129 -12.21 13.48 20.03
C SER A 129 -13.05 12.75 18.97
N GLU A 130 -14.23 12.26 19.37
CA GLU A 130 -15.19 11.67 18.42
C GLU A 130 -15.61 12.69 17.35
N ASP A 131 -15.80 13.96 17.73
CA ASP A 131 -16.15 15.04 16.79
C ASP A 131 -15.07 15.25 15.73
N GLU A 132 -13.80 15.17 16.12
CA GLU A 132 -12.66 15.30 15.19
C GLU A 132 -12.58 14.11 14.21
N LEU A 133 -12.88 12.90 14.68
CA LEU A 133 -13.01 11.72 13.81
C LEU A 133 -14.11 11.89 12.76
N VAL A 134 -15.28 12.36 13.19
CA VAL A 134 -16.44 12.57 12.30
C VAL A 134 -16.12 13.63 11.25
N LEU A 135 -15.46 14.72 11.66
CA LEU A 135 -15.05 15.78 10.74
C LEU A 135 -14.11 15.23 9.64
N LYS A 136 -13.16 14.38 10.04
CA LYS A 136 -12.22 13.74 9.13
C LYS A 136 -12.91 12.77 8.17
N ALA A 137 -13.85 11.97 8.66
CA ALA A 137 -14.66 11.07 7.83
C ALA A 137 -15.48 11.84 6.77
N LEU A 138 -16.09 12.97 7.16
CA LEU A 138 -16.83 13.83 6.23
C LEU A 138 -15.92 14.44 5.15
N GLN A 139 -14.72 14.88 5.54
CA GLN A 139 -13.72 15.38 4.59
C GLN A 139 -13.29 14.30 3.59
N MET A 140 -13.10 13.06 4.04
CA MET A 140 -12.78 11.92 3.17
C MET A 140 -13.91 11.64 2.15
N GLN A 141 -15.17 11.69 2.58
CA GLN A 141 -16.31 11.53 1.67
C GLN A 141 -16.38 12.64 0.62
N GLN A 142 -16.12 13.89 1.02
CA GLN A 142 -16.09 15.02 0.10
C GLN A 142 -14.97 14.87 -0.94
N ALA A 143 -13.77 14.49 -0.53
CA ALA A 143 -12.64 14.25 -1.43
C ALA A 143 -12.93 13.14 -2.46
N ALA A 144 -13.47 12.00 -2.01
CA ALA A 144 -13.85 10.90 -2.89
C ALA A 144 -14.93 11.28 -3.92
N THR A 145 -15.84 12.17 -3.54
CA THR A 145 -16.92 12.66 -4.42
C THR A 145 -16.40 13.63 -5.49
N VAL A 146 -15.38 14.43 -5.16
CA VAL A 146 -14.73 15.36 -6.10
C VAL A 146 -13.91 14.59 -7.14
N THR A 147 -13.15 13.57 -6.73
CA THR A 147 -12.31 12.78 -7.64
C THR A 147 -13.12 11.94 -8.63
N LYS A 148 -14.34 11.50 -8.29
CA LYS A 148 -15.24 10.79 -9.20
C LYS A 148 -15.95 11.67 -10.23
N ARG A 149 -15.87 13.00 -10.10
CA ARG A 149 -16.54 13.98 -10.98
C ARG A 149 -15.58 14.75 -11.90
N ALA A 150 -14.27 14.50 -11.79
CA ALA A 150 -13.23 15.15 -12.58
C ALA A 150 -12.76 14.24 -13.74
#